data_AF-A0A4V3HR90-F1
#
_entry.id   AF-A0A4V3HR90-F1
#
_cell.length_a   1.000
_cell.length_b   1.000
_cell.length_c   1.000
_cell.angle_alpha   90.00
_cell.angle_beta   90.00
_cell.angle_gamma   90.00
#
_symmetry.space_group_name_H-M   'P 1'
#
loop_
_entity.id
_entity.type
_entity.pdbx_description
1 polymer ?
#
loop_
_entity_poly.entity_id
_entity_poly.type
_entity_poly.pdbx_seq_one_letter_code
_entity_poly.pdbx_strand_id
1 'polypeptide(L)'
;MILSRLLLLVSLAHVSLALKVLIGFRRVSSAEAAEINRRGNIFRDPDYDAAAVRARGAQLGNGVYLSMTQDGYQGRPSDWYCYVKAESRPLKAAPKAWIPKRLWDKPESNIAALASAYGDPDRVLRFSQTKNHVANTIQMLIPTEMVNDDVLDTTAQCYPNKSDVPERYAVPYDSWANFYNQKPDY
;
A
#
# COMPACT_ATOMS: atom_id res chain seq x y z
N MET A 1 -5.89 33.90 39.37
CA MET A 1 -5.22 32.58 39.28
C MET A 1 -6.07 31.45 38.65
N ILE A 2 -7.29 31.73 38.14
CA ILE A 2 -8.17 30.69 37.55
C ILE A 2 -8.06 30.64 36.01
N LEU A 3 -7.70 31.76 35.37
CA LEU A 3 -7.58 31.87 33.91
C LEU A 3 -6.38 31.08 33.32
N SER A 4 -5.29 30.96 34.09
CA SER A 4 -4.08 30.23 33.65
C SER A 4 -4.24 28.71 33.65
N ARG A 5 -5.23 28.17 34.39
CA ARG A 5 -5.50 26.72 34.43
C ARG A 5 -6.45 26.26 33.32
N LEU A 6 -7.24 27.18 32.75
CA LEU A 6 -8.15 26.89 31.65
C LEU A 6 -7.43 26.80 30.30
N LEU A 7 -6.38 27.61 30.10
CA LEU A 7 -5.56 27.59 28.87
C LEU A 7 -4.76 26.29 28.68
N LEU A 8 -4.38 25.62 29.77
CA LEU A 8 -3.68 24.33 29.73
C LEU A 8 -4.59 23.14 29.39
N LEU A 9 -5.92 23.27 29.57
CA LEU A 9 -6.87 22.21 29.23
C LEU A 9 -7.34 22.28 27.77
N VAL A 10 -7.30 23.46 27.14
CA VAL A 10 -7.66 23.63 25.72
C VAL A 10 -6.52 23.17 24.79
N SER A 11 -5.25 23.22 25.23
CA SER A 11 -4.11 22.76 24.42
C SER A 11 -3.97 21.23 24.36
N LEU A 12 -4.60 20.47 25.26
CA LEU A 12 -4.60 19.00 25.21
C LEU A 12 -5.70 18.39 24.29
N ALA A 13 -6.65 19.20 23.80
CA ALA A 13 -7.82 18.67 23.10
C ALA A 13 -7.62 18.37 21.60
N HIS A 14 -6.45 18.66 21.01
CA HIS A 14 -6.24 18.48 19.56
C HIS A 14 -4.96 17.73 19.17
N VAL A 15 -4.21 17.17 20.11
CA VAL A 15 -3.14 16.23 19.76
C VAL A 15 -3.77 14.86 19.54
N SER A 16 -4.55 14.70 18.47
CA SER A 16 -4.78 13.36 17.93
C SER A 16 -3.46 12.93 17.30
N LEU A 17 -2.66 12.15 18.04
CA LEU A 17 -1.49 11.51 17.47
C LEU A 17 -1.97 10.69 16.27
N ALA A 18 -1.51 11.09 15.09
CA ALA A 18 -1.76 10.39 13.85
C ALA A 18 -1.10 9.01 13.99
N LEU A 19 -1.91 7.94 13.95
CA LEU A 19 -1.44 6.58 14.21
C LEU A 19 -1.11 5.93 12.87
N LYS A 20 0.18 5.86 12.54
CA LYS A 20 0.65 5.11 11.37
C LYS A 20 0.76 3.62 11.68
N VAL A 21 0.13 2.79 10.85
CA VAL A 21 0.15 1.33 10.96
C VAL A 21 0.93 0.73 9.80
N LEU A 22 1.61 -0.39 10.04
CA LEU A 22 2.34 -1.10 8.99
C LEU A 22 1.37 -1.79 8.03
N ILE A 23 1.39 -1.40 6.77
CA ILE A 23 0.46 -1.87 5.72
C ILE A 23 1.10 -2.84 4.73
N GLY A 24 2.41 -3.03 4.79
CA GLY A 24 3.07 -4.07 4.02
C GLY A 24 4.54 -3.80 3.77
N PHE A 25 5.11 -4.66 2.94
CA PHE A 25 6.50 -4.67 2.55
C PHE A 25 6.61 -4.74 1.04
N ARG A 26 7.77 -4.34 0.51
CA ARG A 26 8.12 -4.57 -0.89
C ARG A 26 9.62 -4.71 -1.09
N ARG A 27 10.00 -5.41 -2.15
CA ARG A 27 11.37 -5.50 -2.67
C ARG A 27 11.52 -4.50 -3.80
N VAL A 28 12.59 -3.70 -3.80
CA VAL A 28 12.83 -2.67 -4.83
C VAL A 28 14.30 -2.59 -5.20
N SER A 29 14.60 -2.02 -6.37
CA SER A 29 16.00 -1.74 -6.74
C SER A 29 16.68 -0.79 -5.75
N SER A 30 18.01 -0.82 -5.67
CA SER A 30 18.77 0.12 -4.82
C SER A 30 18.50 1.59 -5.17
N ALA A 31 18.28 1.90 -6.45
CA ALA A 31 17.95 3.25 -6.92
C ALA A 31 16.58 3.71 -6.41
N GLU A 32 15.55 2.85 -6.51
CA GLU A 32 14.22 3.16 -5.97
C GLU A 32 14.25 3.24 -4.43
N ALA A 33 15.00 2.37 -3.76
CA ALA A 33 15.18 2.42 -2.30
C ALA A 33 15.85 3.73 -1.83
N ALA A 34 16.88 4.19 -2.54
CA ALA A 34 17.53 5.46 -2.23
C ALA A 34 16.55 6.64 -2.34
N GLU A 35 15.68 6.61 -3.35
CA GLU A 35 14.67 7.65 -3.54
C GLU A 35 13.56 7.58 -2.47
N ILE A 36 13.08 6.38 -2.12
CA ILE A 36 12.14 6.18 -1.00
C ILE A 36 12.74 6.73 0.30
N ASN A 37 13.99 6.39 0.61
CA ASN A 37 14.66 6.85 1.82
C ASN A 37 14.86 8.37 1.83
N ARG A 38 15.19 8.96 0.67
CA ARG A 38 15.34 10.42 0.54
C ARG A 38 14.01 11.15 0.76
N ARG A 39 12.90 10.58 0.30
CA ARG A 39 11.54 11.12 0.51
C ARG A 39 10.96 10.81 1.88
N GLY A 40 11.41 9.73 2.52
CA GLY A 40 10.75 9.13 3.68
C GLY A 40 9.37 8.53 3.35
N ASN A 41 9.06 8.34 2.07
CA ASN A 41 7.74 7.92 1.58
C ASN A 41 7.86 7.13 0.27
N ILE A 42 6.85 6.32 -0.05
CA ILE A 42 6.71 5.74 -1.38
C ILE A 42 6.36 6.82 -2.41
N PHE A 43 6.64 6.53 -3.67
CA PHE A 43 6.28 7.36 -4.81
C PHE A 43 5.97 6.45 -6.00
N ARG A 44 5.33 7.00 -7.04
CA ARG A 44 5.10 6.22 -8.27
C ARG A 44 5.30 7.05 -9.53
N ASP A 45 6.33 6.68 -10.29
CA ASP A 45 6.52 7.15 -11.67
C ASP A 45 5.65 6.29 -12.62
N PRO A 46 4.81 6.91 -13.49
CA PRO A 46 4.04 6.18 -14.51
C PRO A 46 4.87 5.29 -15.44
N ASP A 47 6.16 5.59 -15.66
CA ASP A 47 7.04 4.75 -16.47
C ASP A 47 7.24 3.36 -15.86
N TYR A 48 7.20 3.26 -14.53
CA TYR A 48 7.24 1.98 -13.85
C TYR A 48 5.97 1.16 -14.09
N ASP A 49 4.82 1.79 -14.28
CA ASP A 49 3.57 1.09 -14.62
C ASP A 49 3.66 0.51 -16.03
N ALA A 50 4.12 1.33 -16.99
CA ALA A 50 4.35 0.87 -18.35
C ALA A 50 5.36 -0.30 -18.40
N ALA A 51 6.42 -0.25 -17.59
CA ALA A 51 7.37 -1.36 -17.45
C ALA A 51 6.73 -2.62 -16.84
N ALA A 52 5.92 -2.47 -15.79
CA ALA A 52 5.22 -3.58 -15.15
C ALA A 52 4.22 -4.26 -16.11
N VAL A 53 3.48 -3.49 -16.91
CA VAL A 53 2.57 -4.03 -17.93
C VAL A 53 3.35 -4.84 -18.98
N ARG A 54 4.46 -4.31 -19.50
CA ARG A 54 5.32 -5.03 -20.47
C ARG A 54 5.88 -6.33 -19.90
N ALA A 55 6.24 -6.33 -18.62
CA ALA A 55 6.74 -7.50 -17.90
C ALA A 55 5.64 -8.47 -17.43
N ARG A 56 4.35 -8.17 -17.70
CA ARG A 56 3.19 -8.91 -17.16
C ARG A 56 3.19 -9.02 -15.63
N GLY A 57 3.71 -7.99 -14.97
CA GLY A 57 3.74 -7.82 -13.52
C GLY A 57 2.62 -6.93 -12.97
N ALA A 58 1.88 -6.22 -13.82
CA ALA A 58 0.75 -5.37 -13.43
C ALA A 58 -0.54 -6.19 -13.19
N GLN A 59 -0.48 -7.19 -12.30
CA GLN A 59 -1.59 -8.13 -12.07
C GLN A 59 -2.90 -7.44 -11.67
N LEU A 60 -2.81 -6.43 -10.80
CA LEU A 60 -3.93 -5.66 -10.22
C LEU A 60 -4.02 -4.23 -10.81
N GLY A 61 -3.28 -3.98 -11.89
CA GLY A 61 -3.20 -2.67 -12.52
C GLY A 61 -1.98 -1.85 -12.12
N ASN A 62 -2.09 -0.54 -12.33
CA ASN A 62 -1.04 0.46 -12.15
C ASN A 62 -0.95 0.95 -10.70
N GLY A 63 0.27 1.01 -10.15
CA GLY A 63 0.49 1.44 -8.77
C GLY A 63 1.62 0.73 -8.02
N VAL A 64 1.61 0.91 -6.70
CA VAL A 64 2.58 0.33 -5.78
C VAL A 64 2.02 -0.94 -5.14
N TYR A 65 2.71 -2.05 -5.37
CA TYR A 65 2.39 -3.36 -4.82
C TYR A 65 3.07 -3.58 -3.47
N LEU A 66 2.31 -4.09 -2.50
CA LEU A 66 2.78 -4.47 -1.16
C LEU A 66 2.35 -5.90 -0.81
N SER A 67 3.25 -6.61 -0.14
CA SER A 67 3.01 -7.91 0.45
C SER A 67 2.92 -7.82 1.98
N MET A 68 2.20 -8.76 2.61
CA MET A 68 2.11 -8.79 4.08
C MET A 68 3.42 -9.19 4.77
N THR A 69 4.34 -9.83 4.05
CA THR A 69 5.63 -10.29 4.58
C THR A 69 6.79 -9.72 3.77
N GLN A 70 7.97 -9.63 4.39
CA GLN A 70 9.20 -9.15 3.77
C GLN A 70 9.66 -10.00 2.57
N ASP A 71 9.27 -11.27 2.52
CA ASP A 71 9.57 -12.22 1.43
C ASP A 71 8.35 -12.54 0.57
N GLY A 72 7.25 -11.78 0.71
CA GLY A 72 6.02 -12.05 -0.04
C GLY A 72 6.20 -11.88 -1.55
N TYR A 73 7.25 -11.17 -1.96
CA TYR A 73 7.72 -11.10 -3.34
C TYR A 73 9.12 -11.68 -3.49
N GLN A 74 9.30 -12.47 -4.54
CA GLN A 74 10.63 -12.87 -4.97
C GLN A 74 11.30 -11.66 -5.65
N GLY A 75 12.26 -11.05 -4.97
CA GLY A 75 13.13 -10.01 -5.54
C GLY A 75 14.43 -10.57 -6.10
N ARG A 76 15.21 -9.73 -6.76
CA ARG A 76 16.61 -10.02 -7.11
C ARG A 76 17.48 -10.02 -5.85
N PRO A 77 18.64 -10.71 -5.84
CA PRO A 77 19.54 -10.69 -4.68
C PRO A 77 19.97 -9.28 -4.26
N SER A 78 20.11 -8.36 -5.23
CA SER A 78 20.51 -6.96 -5.01
C SER A 78 19.37 -6.03 -4.60
N ASP A 79 18.13 -6.49 -4.62
CA ASP A 79 17.00 -5.65 -4.23
C ASP A 79 17.06 -5.36 -2.72
N TRP A 80 16.50 -4.22 -2.33
CA TRP A 80 16.39 -3.77 -0.96
C TRP A 80 15.03 -4.14 -0.37
N TYR A 81 14.95 -4.16 0.95
CA TYR A 81 13.75 -4.47 1.71
C TYR A 81 13.13 -3.19 2.25
N CYS A 82 11.91 -2.87 1.85
CA CYS A 82 11.18 -1.71 2.31
C CYS A 82 9.95 -2.11 3.13
N TYR A 83 9.66 -1.33 4.16
CA TYR A 83 8.35 -1.33 4.81
C TYR A 83 7.57 -0.07 4.41
N VAL A 84 6.24 -0.16 4.43
CA VAL A 84 5.34 0.98 4.22
C VAL A 84 4.32 1.04 5.33
N LYS A 85 4.19 2.21 5.96
CA LYS A 85 3.14 2.54 6.91
C LYS A 85 2.17 3.54 6.28
N ALA A 86 0.94 3.56 6.78
CA ALA A 86 -0.08 4.54 6.41
C ALA A 86 -0.81 5.04 7.64
N GLU A 87 -1.32 6.26 7.58
CA GLU A 87 -2.20 6.79 8.62
C GLU A 87 -3.48 5.95 8.75
N SER A 88 -3.81 5.57 9.99
CA SER A 88 -4.89 4.61 10.24
C SER A 88 -6.28 5.12 9.84
N ARG A 89 -6.54 6.42 9.98
CA ARG A 89 -7.82 7.04 9.63
C ARG A 89 -8.08 7.03 8.11
N PRO A 90 -7.23 7.64 7.25
CA PRO A 90 -7.40 7.56 5.81
C PRO A 90 -7.36 6.12 5.31
N LEU A 91 -6.53 5.24 5.88
CA LEU A 91 -6.53 3.82 5.53
C LEU A 91 -7.88 3.11 5.77
N LYS A 92 -8.51 3.37 6.93
CA LYS A 92 -9.82 2.80 7.26
C LYS A 92 -10.92 3.36 6.34
N ALA A 93 -10.86 4.66 6.04
CA ALA A 93 -11.82 5.33 5.16
C ALA A 93 -11.63 4.96 3.68
N ALA A 94 -10.41 4.63 3.25
CA ALA A 94 -10.11 4.32 1.86
C ALA A 94 -10.95 3.13 1.35
N PRO A 95 -11.59 3.26 0.18
CA PRO A 95 -12.32 2.17 -0.42
C PRO A 95 -11.40 1.02 -0.84
N LYS A 96 -11.91 -0.22 -0.79
CA LYS A 96 -11.13 -1.42 -1.08
C LYS A 96 -11.92 -2.37 -1.97
N ALA A 97 -11.22 -3.03 -2.89
CA ALA A 97 -11.82 -4.01 -3.78
C ALA A 97 -10.91 -5.23 -3.96
N TRP A 98 -11.50 -6.42 -3.91
CA TRP A 98 -10.87 -7.65 -4.32
C TRP A 98 -10.95 -7.82 -5.84
N ILE A 99 -9.81 -7.95 -6.50
CA ILE A 99 -9.74 -8.18 -7.94
C ILE A 99 -9.84 -9.69 -8.19
N PRO A 100 -10.83 -10.16 -8.96
CA PRO A 100 -10.98 -11.58 -9.28
C PRO A 100 -10.00 -12.03 -10.35
N LYS A 101 -9.67 -13.32 -10.36
CA LYS A 101 -8.71 -13.95 -11.28
C LYS A 101 -8.98 -13.67 -12.77
N ARG A 102 -10.25 -13.57 -13.17
CA ARG A 102 -10.65 -13.22 -14.55
C ARG A 102 -10.19 -11.84 -15.01
N LEU A 103 -9.85 -10.94 -14.08
CA LEU A 103 -9.35 -9.59 -14.34
C LEU A 103 -7.84 -9.45 -14.16
N TRP A 104 -7.13 -10.49 -13.71
CA TRP A 104 -5.68 -10.43 -13.57
C TRP A 104 -5.00 -10.15 -14.91
N ASP A 105 -3.99 -9.28 -14.88
CA ASP A 105 -3.17 -8.86 -16.02
C ASP A 105 -3.98 -8.26 -17.19
N LYS A 106 -5.25 -7.91 -16.98
CA LYS A 106 -6.06 -7.21 -17.97
C LYS A 106 -5.60 -5.74 -18.07
N PRO A 107 -5.90 -5.04 -19.18
CA PRO A 107 -5.64 -3.62 -19.29
C PRO A 107 -6.21 -2.85 -18.09
N GLU A 108 -5.51 -1.78 -17.67
CA GLU A 108 -5.90 -0.95 -16.52
C GLU A 108 -7.38 -0.54 -16.58
N SER A 109 -7.89 -0.16 -17.76
CA SER A 109 -9.29 0.21 -17.97
C SER A 109 -10.29 -0.88 -17.54
N ASN A 110 -9.96 -2.16 -17.73
CA ASN A 110 -10.83 -3.28 -17.33
C ASN A 110 -10.82 -3.48 -15.80
N ILE A 111 -9.67 -3.26 -15.16
CA ILE A 111 -9.52 -3.40 -13.70
C ILE A 111 -10.16 -2.19 -13.01
N ALA A 112 -9.87 -0.98 -13.51
CA ALA A 112 -10.46 0.27 -13.07
C ALA A 112 -11.99 0.29 -13.22
N ALA A 113 -12.55 -0.35 -14.25
CA ALA A 113 -14.01 -0.47 -14.39
C ALA A 113 -14.68 -1.21 -13.21
N LEU A 114 -14.04 -2.24 -12.65
CA LEU A 114 -14.53 -2.89 -11.43
C LEU A 114 -14.45 -1.95 -10.22
N ALA A 115 -13.34 -1.24 -10.06
CA ALA A 115 -13.16 -0.29 -8.96
C ALA A 115 -14.14 0.91 -9.06
N SER A 116 -14.44 1.36 -10.28
CA SER A 116 -15.35 2.47 -10.59
C SER A 116 -16.79 2.19 -10.15
N ALA A 117 -17.19 0.93 -10.07
CA ALA A 117 -18.50 0.54 -9.54
C ALA A 117 -18.67 0.92 -8.06
N TYR A 118 -17.58 1.31 -7.39
CA TYR A 118 -17.55 1.56 -5.96
C TYR A 118 -16.91 2.88 -5.55
N GLY A 119 -16.52 3.75 -6.50
CA GLY A 119 -15.92 5.04 -6.23
C GLY A 119 -15.00 5.50 -7.34
N ASP A 120 -14.12 6.45 -7.04
CA ASP A 120 -13.03 6.84 -7.93
C ASP A 120 -12.02 5.68 -8.02
N PRO A 121 -11.81 5.04 -9.19
CA PRO A 121 -10.92 3.88 -9.34
C PRO A 121 -9.46 4.17 -8.96
N ASP A 122 -9.07 5.44 -8.96
CA ASP A 122 -7.74 5.92 -8.57
C ASP A 122 -7.61 6.10 -7.05
N ARG A 123 -8.69 5.88 -6.29
CA ARG A 123 -8.73 5.95 -4.82
C ARG A 123 -9.10 4.62 -4.16
N VAL A 124 -9.28 3.55 -4.94
CA VAL A 124 -9.63 2.23 -4.43
C VAL A 124 -8.38 1.37 -4.28
N LEU A 125 -8.06 0.96 -3.05
CA LEU A 125 -7.03 -0.06 -2.80
C LEU A 125 -7.46 -1.40 -3.38
N ARG A 126 -6.56 -2.06 -4.12
CA ARG A 126 -6.90 -3.28 -4.87
C ARG A 126 -6.18 -4.48 -4.26
N PHE A 127 -6.91 -5.55 -3.99
CA PHE A 127 -6.39 -6.73 -3.31
C PHE A 127 -6.58 -7.98 -4.15
N SER A 128 -5.65 -8.93 -4.03
CA SER A 128 -5.84 -10.27 -4.60
C SER A 128 -4.82 -11.25 -4.07
N GLN A 129 -5.03 -12.54 -4.37
CA GLN A 129 -3.93 -13.50 -4.30
C GLN A 129 -2.85 -13.15 -5.32
N THR A 130 -1.59 -13.32 -4.95
CA THR A 130 -0.44 -13.18 -5.85
C THR A 130 -0.41 -14.34 -6.84
N LYS A 131 -0.46 -14.02 -8.13
CA LYS A 131 -0.42 -14.99 -9.22
C LYS A 131 0.88 -15.81 -9.14
N ASN A 132 0.78 -17.12 -9.31
CA ASN A 132 1.90 -18.08 -9.24
C ASN A 132 2.56 -18.21 -7.86
N HIS A 133 1.94 -17.72 -6.78
CA HIS A 133 2.37 -17.99 -5.41
C HIS A 133 1.46 -19.02 -4.74
N VAL A 134 1.89 -19.52 -3.57
CA VAL A 134 1.07 -20.42 -2.75
C VAL A 134 -0.29 -19.78 -2.46
N ALA A 135 -1.33 -20.62 -2.40
CA ALA A 135 -2.68 -20.18 -2.08
C ALA A 135 -2.70 -19.30 -0.83
N ASN A 136 -3.53 -18.26 -0.83
CA ASN A 136 -3.63 -17.27 0.25
C ASN A 136 -2.42 -16.34 0.44
N THR A 137 -1.44 -16.32 -0.48
CA THR A 137 -0.46 -15.23 -0.52
C THR A 137 -1.17 -13.97 -1.04
N ILE A 138 -1.64 -13.11 -0.14
CA ILE A 138 -2.36 -11.90 -0.52
C ILE A 138 -1.40 -10.72 -0.72
N GLN A 139 -1.68 -9.94 -1.75
CA GLN A 139 -1.06 -8.65 -2.02
C GLN A 139 -2.08 -7.53 -2.08
N MET A 140 -1.59 -6.31 -1.88
CA MET A 140 -2.33 -5.07 -2.06
C MET A 140 -1.63 -4.21 -3.12
N LEU A 141 -2.41 -3.50 -3.92
CA LEU A 141 -1.98 -2.41 -4.77
C LEU A 141 -2.60 -1.10 -4.27
N ILE A 142 -1.73 -0.11 -4.08
CA ILE A 142 -2.10 1.30 -3.91
C ILE A 142 -2.03 1.95 -5.29
N PRO A 143 -3.15 2.45 -5.86
CA PRO A 143 -3.16 3.07 -7.20
C PRO A 143 -2.16 4.22 -7.34
N THR A 144 -1.65 4.43 -8.56
CA THR A 144 -0.61 5.44 -8.85
C THR A 144 -0.99 6.85 -8.37
N GLU A 145 -2.18 7.33 -8.72
CA GLU A 145 -2.64 8.66 -8.27
C GLU A 145 -2.87 8.71 -6.75
N MET A 146 -3.31 7.62 -6.12
CA MET A 146 -3.43 7.53 -4.66
C MET A 146 -2.09 7.68 -3.95
N VAL A 147 -1.03 7.11 -4.51
CA VAL A 147 0.35 7.26 -4.00
C VAL A 147 0.85 8.68 -4.20
N ASN A 148 0.68 9.23 -5.41
CA ASN A 148 1.25 10.52 -5.78
C ASN A 148 0.57 11.70 -5.08
N ASP A 149 -0.71 11.57 -4.76
CA ASP A 149 -1.46 12.56 -3.96
C ASP A 149 -1.34 12.34 -2.45
N ASP A 150 -0.56 11.34 -2.01
CA ASP A 150 -0.33 10.99 -0.60
C ASP A 150 -1.63 10.84 0.22
N VAL A 151 -2.67 10.26 -0.40
CA VAL A 151 -4.03 10.16 0.19
C VAL A 151 -4.03 9.41 1.52
N LEU A 152 -3.12 8.44 1.67
CA LEU A 152 -2.99 7.60 2.86
C LEU A 152 -1.99 8.13 3.88
N ASP A 153 -1.36 9.29 3.60
CA ASP A 153 -0.24 9.85 4.37
C ASP A 153 0.76 8.73 4.70
N THR A 154 1.38 8.18 3.66
CA THR A 154 2.28 7.03 3.82
C THR A 154 3.63 7.46 4.38
N THR A 155 4.34 6.52 4.99
CA THR A 155 5.78 6.62 5.22
C THR A 155 6.44 5.32 4.85
N ALA A 156 7.68 5.40 4.39
CA ALA A 156 8.43 4.22 3.99
C ALA A 156 9.92 4.37 4.25
N GLN A 157 10.56 3.24 4.53
CA GLN A 157 11.99 3.14 4.71
C GLN A 157 12.47 1.81 4.17
N CYS A 158 13.64 1.84 3.53
CA CYS A 158 14.29 0.72 2.88
C CYS A 158 15.67 0.44 3.47
N TYR A 159 16.01 -0.85 3.51
CA TYR A 159 17.26 -1.39 4.03
C TYR A 159 17.89 -2.37 3.04
N PRO A 160 19.23 -2.44 2.95
CA PRO A 160 19.89 -3.41 2.07
C PRO A 160 19.56 -4.85 2.48
N ASN A 161 19.56 -5.13 3.78
CA ASN A 161 19.33 -6.46 4.32
C ASN A 161 17.99 -6.57 5.03
N LYS A 162 17.39 -7.75 4.94
CA LYS A 162 16.12 -8.08 5.60
C LYS A 162 16.18 -7.92 7.11
N SER A 163 17.29 -8.34 7.72
CA SER A 163 17.53 -8.30 9.16
C SER A 163 17.38 -6.89 9.73
N ASP A 164 17.76 -5.89 8.95
CA ASP A 164 17.90 -4.50 9.38
C ASP A 164 16.56 -3.76 9.37
N VAL A 165 15.54 -4.32 8.69
CA VAL A 165 14.18 -3.80 8.71
C VAL A 165 13.63 -3.95 10.14
N PRO A 166 13.26 -2.87 10.84
CA PRO A 166 12.78 -2.98 12.23
C PRO A 166 11.36 -3.55 12.32
N GLU A 167 10.58 -3.38 11.25
CA GLU A 167 9.18 -3.77 11.14
C GLU A 167 9.02 -5.26 10.82
N ARG A 168 8.04 -5.93 11.46
CA ARG A 168 7.87 -7.39 11.39
C ARG A 168 6.51 -7.86 10.89
N TYR A 169 5.42 -7.25 11.38
CA TYR A 169 4.07 -7.76 11.15
C TYR A 169 3.16 -6.67 10.60
N ALA A 170 2.84 -6.75 9.31
CA ALA A 170 1.84 -5.89 8.72
C ALA A 170 0.46 -6.22 9.30
N VAL A 171 -0.44 -5.24 9.36
CA VAL A 171 -1.82 -5.48 9.74
C VAL A 171 -2.45 -6.44 8.71
N PRO A 172 -2.97 -7.61 9.12
CA PRO A 172 -3.49 -8.59 8.17
C PRO A 172 -4.59 -8.01 7.29
N TYR A 173 -4.50 -8.18 5.97
CA TYR A 173 -5.47 -7.60 5.04
C TYR A 173 -6.90 -8.10 5.24
N ASP A 174 -7.07 -9.34 5.70
CA ASP A 174 -8.38 -9.92 6.02
C ASP A 174 -9.04 -9.25 7.24
N SER A 175 -8.30 -8.47 8.03
CA SER A 175 -8.84 -7.69 9.18
C SER A 175 -9.32 -6.28 8.80
N TRP A 176 -9.13 -5.87 7.54
CA TRP A 176 -9.43 -4.52 7.11
C TRP A 176 -10.92 -4.35 6.78
N ALA A 177 -11.40 -3.11 6.91
CA ALA A 177 -12.79 -2.74 6.62
C ALA A 177 -12.90 -1.95 5.31
N ASN A 178 -14.15 -1.70 4.88
CA ASN A 178 -14.51 -0.95 3.68
C ASN A 178 -14.16 -1.65 2.35
N PHE A 179 -14.34 -2.99 2.32
CA PHE A 179 -14.35 -3.75 1.09
C PHE A 179 -15.73 -3.69 0.44
N TYR A 180 -15.76 -3.39 -0.85
CA TYR A 180 -17.01 -3.30 -1.60
C TYR A 180 -17.50 -4.62 -2.20
N ASN A 181 -16.63 -5.61 -2.25
CA ASN A 181 -16.97 -6.95 -2.66
C ASN A 181 -16.35 -7.97 -1.71
N GLN A 182 -16.91 -9.18 -1.74
CA GLN A 182 -16.37 -10.30 -0.97
C GLN A 182 -15.08 -10.80 -1.61
N LYS A 183 -14.19 -11.33 -0.76
CA LYS A 183 -12.97 -12.00 -1.20
C LYS A 183 -13.36 -13.22 -2.07
N PRO A 184 -12.91 -13.28 -3.34
CA PRO A 184 -13.14 -14.44 -4.18
C PRO A 184 -12.42 -15.68 -3.67
N ASP A 185 -12.94 -16.85 -4.04
CA ASP A 185 -12.19 -18.10 -4.00
C ASP A 185 -11.18 -18.12 -5.16
N TYR A 186 -9.89 -18.30 -4.86
CA TYR A 186 -8.77 -18.12 -5.82
C TYR A 186 -8.16 -19.43 -6.34
#